data_AF-A0A0S7WZR5-F1
#
_entry.id   AF-A0A0S7WZR5-F1
#
_cell.length_a   1.000
_cell.length_b   1.000
_cell.length_c   1.000
_cell.angle_alpha   90.00
_cell.angle_beta   90.00
_cell.angle_gamma   90.00
#
_symmetry.space_group_name_H-M   'P 1'
#
loop_
_entity.id
_entity.type
_entity.pdbx_description
1 polymer ?
#
loop_
_entity_poly.entity_id
_entity_poly.type
_entity_poly.pdbx_seq_one_letter_code
_entity_poly.pdbx_strand_id
1 'polypeptide(L)'
;MAKERQQKGEDEIYKEMAMMGEFKVIDAHMHAGFEKKGIKDRPGVSQGLWLTKEGMMSKEAISIRKALGDPNPFKPLKNIDEMPEFSVDTWIKIMDAANVEMAVIMGMDTTTDPPYNFPWHVPMEYIKEEFLDKHPERFVAIAGINLRAEREAVLDQVTKAKELGFLGVKVHTPSIGYPNDRERCYPVY
;
A
#
# COMPACT_ATOMS: atom_id res chain seq x y z
N MET A 1 -17.13 6.49 30.95
CA MET A 1 -16.70 7.14 29.70
C MET A 1 -15.66 6.36 28.90
N ALA A 2 -14.67 5.67 29.49
CA ALA A 2 -13.68 4.89 28.71
C ALA A 2 -14.17 3.51 28.21
N LYS A 3 -15.26 2.96 28.78
CA LYS A 3 -15.80 1.63 28.43
C LYS A 3 -16.85 1.63 27.30
N GLU A 4 -17.45 2.78 26.98
CA GLU A 4 -18.47 2.89 25.91
C GLU A 4 -17.88 3.11 24.52
N ARG A 5 -16.58 3.42 24.40
CA ARG A 5 -15.90 3.51 23.10
C ARG A 5 -15.55 2.14 22.49
N GLN A 6 -15.81 1.06 23.23
CA GLN A 6 -15.33 -0.27 22.88
C GLN A 6 -16.42 -1.13 22.24
N GLN A 7 -17.20 -0.58 21.29
CA GLN A 7 -18.04 -1.40 20.40
C GLN A 7 -18.65 -0.69 19.19
N LYS A 8 -18.11 0.44 18.72
CA LYS A 8 -18.51 0.91 17.38
C LYS A 8 -17.73 0.13 16.34
N GLY A 9 -18.43 -0.53 15.42
CA GLY A 9 -17.80 -1.15 14.25
C GLY A 9 -17.12 -0.07 13.41
N GLU A 10 -16.05 -0.42 12.67
CA GLU A 10 -15.33 0.52 11.79
C GLU A 10 -16.32 1.31 10.89
N ASP A 11 -17.38 0.65 10.40
CA ASP A 11 -18.44 1.25 9.57
C ASP A 11 -19.23 2.39 10.26
N GLU A 12 -19.39 2.37 11.59
CA GLU A 12 -20.05 3.46 12.33
C GLU A 12 -19.14 4.67 12.49
N ILE A 13 -17.83 4.45 12.64
CA ILE A 13 -16.84 5.54 12.71
C ILE A 13 -16.79 6.28 11.38
N TYR A 14 -16.76 5.55 10.26
CA TYR A 14 -16.80 6.17 8.92
C TYR A 14 -18.09 6.95 8.68
N LYS A 15 -19.25 6.45 9.14
CA LYS A 15 -20.52 7.18 9.07
C LYS A 15 -20.50 8.46 9.91
N GLU A 16 -19.95 8.41 11.12
CA GLU A 16 -19.83 9.60 11.97
C GLU A 16 -18.88 10.65 11.38
N MET A 17 -17.74 10.21 10.82
CA MET A 17 -16.81 11.10 10.11
C MET A 17 -17.43 11.71 8.85
N ALA A 18 -18.19 10.93 8.08
CA ALA A 18 -18.92 11.43 6.91
C ALA A 18 -20.00 12.45 7.29
N MET A 19 -20.63 12.31 8.46
CA MET A 19 -21.61 13.26 8.99
C MET A 19 -20.97 14.55 9.54
N MET A 20 -19.65 14.62 9.70
CA MET A 20 -18.96 15.83 10.17
C MET A 20 -18.77 16.91 9.10
N GLY A 21 -19.15 16.65 7.84
CA GLY A 21 -19.52 17.65 6.80
C GLY A 21 -18.49 18.71 6.36
N GLU A 22 -17.38 18.90 7.09
CA GLU A 22 -16.46 20.04 6.89
C GLU A 22 -14.99 19.63 6.84
N PHE A 23 -14.64 18.42 7.29
CA PHE A 23 -13.25 17.97 7.29
C PHE A 23 -12.92 17.16 6.05
N LYS A 24 -11.86 17.59 5.35
CA LYS A 24 -11.22 16.78 4.32
C LYS A 24 -10.56 15.57 4.98
N VAL A 25 -10.98 14.36 4.60
CA VAL A 25 -10.34 13.13 5.08
C VAL A 25 -9.24 12.75 4.10
N ILE A 26 -8.03 12.56 4.63
CA ILE A 26 -6.88 12.07 3.88
C ILE A 26 -6.51 10.70 4.43
N ASP A 27 -6.48 9.69 3.57
CA ASP A 27 -5.89 8.41 3.90
C ASP A 27 -4.37 8.52 3.80
N ALA A 28 -3.70 8.60 4.95
CA ALA A 28 -2.25 8.76 4.99
C ALA A 28 -1.48 7.45 4.71
N HIS A 29 -2.15 6.32 4.49
CA HIS A 29 -1.49 5.04 4.28
C HIS A 29 -2.31 4.11 3.38
N MET A 30 -2.03 4.17 2.08
CA MET A 30 -2.56 3.23 1.09
C MET A 30 -1.41 2.45 0.42
N HIS A 31 -1.67 1.23 -0.01
CA HIS A 31 -0.73 0.46 -0.81
C HIS A 31 -1.30 0.12 -2.19
N ALA A 32 -0.54 0.44 -3.25
CA ALA A 32 -0.76 -0.05 -4.60
C ALA A 32 -0.06 -1.40 -4.82
N GLY A 33 -0.22 -2.01 -5.99
CA GLY A 33 0.52 -3.21 -6.38
C GLY A 33 -0.26 -4.51 -6.24
N PHE A 34 -1.55 -4.41 -5.92
CA PHE A 34 -2.49 -5.53 -5.85
C PHE A 34 -3.47 -5.55 -7.04
N GLU A 35 -3.54 -4.48 -7.82
CA GLU A 35 -4.38 -4.35 -9.01
C GLU A 35 -3.97 -5.41 -10.04
N LYS A 36 -4.94 -5.97 -10.79
CA LYS A 36 -4.65 -7.11 -11.67
C LYS A 36 -3.68 -6.77 -12.81
N LYS A 37 -3.69 -5.53 -13.31
CA LYS A 37 -2.79 -5.08 -14.40
C LYS A 37 -1.33 -5.32 -14.00
N GLY A 38 -0.66 -6.24 -14.70
CA GLY A 38 0.76 -6.55 -14.48
C GLY A 38 1.08 -7.29 -13.17
N ILE A 39 0.08 -7.77 -12.42
CA ILE A 39 0.28 -8.38 -11.10
C ILE A 39 1.21 -9.60 -11.14
N LYS A 40 1.19 -10.38 -12.24
CA LYS A 40 2.03 -11.57 -12.43
C LYS A 40 3.49 -11.22 -12.72
N ASP A 41 3.72 -10.03 -13.27
CA ASP A 41 5.04 -9.54 -13.70
C ASP A 41 5.74 -8.73 -12.60
N ARG A 42 5.03 -8.38 -11.52
CA ARG A 42 5.59 -7.66 -10.37
C ARG A 42 6.50 -8.56 -9.54
N PRO A 43 7.78 -8.18 -9.32
CA PRO A 43 8.71 -8.94 -8.48
C PRO A 43 8.15 -9.19 -7.07
N GLY A 44 8.33 -10.41 -6.55
CA GLY A 44 7.88 -10.84 -5.23
C GLY A 44 6.40 -11.24 -5.15
N VAL A 45 5.53 -10.57 -5.94
CA VAL A 45 4.08 -10.80 -5.90
C VAL A 45 3.72 -12.21 -6.35
N SER A 46 4.26 -12.68 -7.48
CA SER A 46 3.99 -14.04 -7.98
C SER A 46 4.77 -15.13 -7.23
N GLN A 47 5.87 -14.77 -6.55
CA GLN A 47 6.85 -15.73 -6.01
C GLN A 47 6.78 -15.94 -4.49
N GLY A 48 6.05 -15.12 -3.72
CA GLY A 48 6.04 -15.30 -2.26
C GLY A 48 4.91 -14.65 -1.47
N LEU A 49 4.23 -13.64 -2.03
CA LEU A 49 3.17 -12.91 -1.32
C LEU A 49 1.99 -13.79 -0.85
N TRP A 50 1.71 -14.83 -1.62
CA TRP A 50 0.58 -15.75 -1.43
C TRP A 50 0.98 -17.07 -0.73
N LEU A 51 2.27 -17.28 -0.49
CA LEU A 51 2.84 -18.55 -0.05
C LEU A 51 2.85 -18.74 1.47
N THR A 52 2.22 -17.84 2.24
CA THR A 52 1.98 -18.11 3.66
C THR A 52 1.08 -19.33 3.80
N LYS A 53 1.32 -20.17 4.81
CA LYS A 53 0.53 -21.38 5.05
C LYS A 53 -0.96 -21.05 5.20
N GLU A 54 -1.27 -19.90 5.80
CA GLU A 54 -2.63 -19.38 5.94
C GLU A 54 -3.18 -18.68 4.68
N GLY A 55 -2.36 -18.36 3.68
CA GLY A 55 -2.74 -17.51 2.54
C GLY A 55 -2.64 -16.01 2.87
N MET A 56 -2.71 -15.17 1.84
CA MET A 56 -2.64 -13.73 2.01
C MET A 56 -3.96 -13.19 2.58
N MET A 57 -3.84 -12.41 3.66
CA MET A 57 -4.95 -11.63 4.22
C MET A 57 -4.41 -10.25 4.62
N SER A 58 -4.55 -9.27 3.73
CA SER A 58 -4.29 -7.86 4.05
C SER A 58 -5.62 -7.13 4.28
N LYS A 59 -5.60 -6.07 5.10
CA LYS A 59 -6.79 -5.23 5.33
C LYS A 59 -7.26 -4.62 4.01
N GLU A 60 -6.31 -4.24 3.17
CA GLU A 60 -6.53 -3.72 1.82
C GLU A 60 -7.31 -4.71 0.95
N ALA A 61 -6.87 -5.98 0.90
CA ALA A 61 -7.57 -7.01 0.13
C ALA A 61 -8.99 -7.28 0.67
N ILE A 62 -9.20 -7.22 1.99
CA ILE A 62 -10.54 -7.35 2.59
C ILE A 62 -11.41 -6.17 2.17
N SER A 63 -10.92 -4.93 2.27
CA SER A 63 -11.65 -3.71 1.91
C SER A 63 -12.03 -3.69 0.43
N ILE A 64 -11.10 -4.04 -0.46
CA ILE A 64 -11.37 -4.17 -1.89
C ILE A 64 -12.46 -5.21 -2.15
N ARG A 65 -12.34 -6.40 -1.55
CA ARG A 65 -13.32 -7.47 -1.73
C ARG A 65 -14.70 -7.10 -1.21
N LYS A 66 -14.79 -6.42 -0.06
CA LYS A 66 -16.05 -5.85 0.46
C LYS A 66 -16.65 -4.86 -0.54
N ALA A 67 -15.85 -3.94 -1.07
CA ALA A 67 -16.30 -2.93 -2.03
C ALA A 67 -16.78 -3.53 -3.36
N LEU A 68 -16.23 -4.68 -3.74
CA LEU A 68 -16.64 -5.45 -4.91
C LEU A 68 -17.82 -6.41 -4.64
N GLY A 69 -18.36 -6.41 -3.42
CA GLY A 69 -19.51 -7.27 -3.06
C GLY A 69 -19.17 -8.74 -2.89
N ASP A 70 -17.91 -9.09 -2.58
CA ASP A 70 -17.52 -10.46 -2.28
C ASP A 70 -18.29 -10.98 -1.05
N PRO A 71 -18.99 -12.12 -1.13
CA PRO A 71 -19.75 -12.67 0.00
C PRO A 71 -18.86 -13.19 1.14
N ASN A 72 -17.57 -13.41 0.90
CA ASN A 72 -16.60 -13.97 1.86
C ASN A 72 -15.28 -13.18 1.87
N PRO A 73 -15.28 -11.87 2.16
CA PRO A 73 -14.10 -11.00 2.00
C PRO A 73 -12.96 -11.34 2.97
N PHE A 74 -13.25 -12.08 4.05
CA PHE A 74 -12.29 -12.54 5.05
C PHE A 74 -11.63 -13.89 4.72
N LYS A 75 -12.07 -14.58 3.65
CA LYS A 75 -11.42 -15.82 3.22
C LYS A 75 -9.98 -15.50 2.76
N PRO A 76 -8.92 -16.11 3.31
CA PRO A 76 -7.57 -15.87 2.82
C PRO A 76 -7.43 -16.22 1.33
N LEU A 77 -6.67 -15.40 0.60
CA LEU A 77 -6.35 -15.64 -0.80
C LEU A 77 -5.13 -16.55 -0.89
N LYS A 78 -5.26 -17.69 -1.59
CA LYS A 78 -4.23 -18.73 -1.72
C LYS A 78 -3.33 -18.56 -2.94
N ASN A 79 -3.76 -17.78 -3.92
CA ASN A 79 -2.99 -17.51 -5.12
C ASN A 79 -3.47 -16.21 -5.77
N ILE A 80 -2.67 -15.75 -6.74
CA ILE A 80 -2.88 -14.52 -7.51
C ILE A 80 -4.17 -14.51 -8.34
N ASP A 81 -4.68 -15.69 -8.73
CA ASP A 81 -5.89 -15.80 -9.54
C ASP A 81 -7.16 -15.57 -8.69
N GLU A 82 -7.09 -15.83 -7.38
CA GLU A 82 -8.16 -15.51 -6.41
C GLU A 82 -8.26 -14.01 -6.09
N MET A 83 -7.24 -13.20 -6.43
CA MET A 83 -7.33 -11.75 -6.30
C MET A 83 -8.38 -11.22 -7.28
N PRO A 84 -9.41 -10.48 -6.80
CA PRO A 84 -10.45 -9.97 -7.68
C PRO A 84 -9.87 -9.02 -8.73
N GLU A 85 -10.61 -8.87 -9.83
CA GLU A 85 -10.30 -7.85 -10.82
C GLU A 85 -10.60 -6.47 -10.24
N PHE A 86 -9.57 -5.64 -10.08
CA PHE A 86 -9.74 -4.26 -9.66
C PHE A 86 -8.63 -3.35 -10.22
N SER A 87 -8.95 -2.06 -10.27
CA SER A 87 -8.14 -0.99 -10.84
C SER A 87 -8.08 0.22 -9.91
N VAL A 88 -7.38 1.27 -10.31
CA VAL A 88 -7.38 2.57 -9.61
C VAL A 88 -8.78 3.17 -9.48
N ASP A 89 -9.66 2.96 -10.47
CA ASP A 89 -11.07 3.38 -10.35
C ASP A 89 -11.80 2.67 -9.21
N THR A 90 -11.39 1.45 -8.87
CA THR A 90 -11.95 0.74 -7.71
C THR A 90 -11.50 1.39 -6.41
N TRP A 91 -10.24 1.81 -6.32
CA TRP A 91 -9.76 2.61 -5.18
C TRP A 91 -10.52 3.91 -5.04
N ILE A 92 -10.76 4.63 -6.14
CA ILE A 92 -11.54 5.87 -6.13
C ILE A 92 -12.95 5.64 -5.59
N LYS A 93 -13.65 4.57 -6.02
CA LYS A 93 -14.97 4.22 -5.48
C LYS A 93 -14.93 3.94 -3.97
N ILE A 94 -13.89 3.26 -3.49
CA ILE A 94 -13.70 3.00 -2.05
C ILE A 94 -13.47 4.31 -1.29
N MET A 95 -12.62 5.19 -1.83
CA MET A 95 -12.34 6.50 -1.26
C MET A 95 -13.61 7.36 -1.19
N ASP A 96 -14.37 7.44 -2.28
CA ASP A 96 -15.62 8.21 -2.35
C ASP A 96 -16.65 7.68 -1.34
N ALA A 97 -16.80 6.36 -1.22
CA ALA A 97 -17.70 5.74 -0.24
C ALA A 97 -17.27 5.99 1.21
N ALA A 98 -15.97 6.19 1.45
CA ALA A 98 -15.40 6.50 2.77
C ALA A 98 -15.24 8.02 3.02
N ASN A 99 -15.71 8.87 2.10
CA ASN A 99 -15.51 10.32 2.13
C ASN A 99 -14.02 10.74 2.22
N VAL A 100 -13.14 9.98 1.58
CA VAL A 100 -11.69 10.25 1.49
C VAL A 100 -11.41 11.06 0.21
N GLU A 101 -10.92 12.28 0.40
CA GLU A 101 -10.59 13.18 -0.71
C GLU A 101 -9.28 12.78 -1.39
N MET A 102 -8.28 12.40 -0.60
CA MET A 102 -6.93 12.12 -1.08
C MET A 102 -6.32 10.94 -0.32
N ALA A 103 -5.49 10.15 -0.99
CA ALA A 103 -4.72 9.07 -0.39
C ALA A 103 -3.22 9.21 -0.66
N VAL A 104 -2.41 8.84 0.32
CA VAL A 104 -0.95 8.77 0.22
C VAL A 104 -0.56 7.32 -0.06
N ILE A 105 -0.03 7.09 -1.26
CA ILE A 105 0.49 5.80 -1.69
C ILE A 105 1.85 5.58 -1.05
N MET A 106 1.92 4.56 -0.21
CA MET A 106 3.14 4.06 0.38
C MET A 106 3.71 2.97 -0.53
N GLY A 107 4.71 3.32 -1.33
CA GLY A 107 5.44 2.35 -2.15
C GLY A 107 6.06 1.24 -1.29
N MET A 108 6.37 0.11 -1.92
CA MET A 108 6.96 -1.04 -1.27
C MET A 108 8.05 -1.66 -2.13
N ASP A 109 9.18 -1.96 -1.49
CA ASP A 109 10.18 -2.88 -2.02
C ASP A 109 10.79 -3.69 -0.87
N THR A 110 10.37 -4.95 -0.77
CA THR A 110 10.77 -5.92 0.26
C THR A 110 11.35 -7.19 -0.37
N THR A 111 11.77 -7.11 -1.64
CA THR A 111 12.16 -8.28 -2.44
C THR A 111 13.40 -9.02 -1.93
N THR A 112 14.23 -8.35 -1.12
CA THR A 112 15.48 -8.88 -0.57
C THR A 112 15.38 -9.19 0.92
N ASP A 113 14.17 -9.20 1.49
CA ASP A 113 13.98 -9.45 2.91
C ASP A 113 14.08 -10.95 3.25
N PRO A 114 14.82 -11.34 4.30
CA PRO A 114 14.98 -12.72 4.71
C PRO A 114 13.66 -13.38 5.16
N PRO A 115 13.61 -14.72 5.23
CA PRO A 115 12.80 -15.55 4.33
C PRO A 115 11.31 -15.69 4.69
N TYR A 116 10.76 -14.80 5.51
CA TYR A 116 9.37 -14.85 5.97
C TYR A 116 8.57 -13.57 5.72
N ASN A 117 9.19 -12.55 5.12
CA ASN A 117 8.63 -11.21 5.07
C ASN A 117 8.16 -10.88 3.66
N PHE A 118 6.98 -11.40 3.29
CA PHE A 118 6.06 -10.76 2.34
C PHE A 118 6.74 -10.07 1.12
N PRO A 119 7.45 -10.81 0.24
CA PRO A 119 8.22 -10.19 -0.83
C PRO A 119 7.27 -9.46 -1.78
N TRP A 120 7.35 -8.13 -1.74
CA TRP A 120 6.44 -7.26 -2.45
C TRP A 120 7.21 -6.08 -3.03
N HIS A 121 7.21 -6.00 -4.36
CA HIS A 121 7.69 -4.83 -5.08
C HIS A 121 6.56 -4.20 -5.88
N VAL A 122 6.43 -2.88 -5.72
CA VAL A 122 5.55 -2.04 -6.52
C VAL A 122 6.43 -1.06 -7.29
N PRO A 123 6.60 -1.25 -8.61
CA PRO A 123 7.43 -0.35 -9.40
C PRO A 123 6.97 1.10 -9.28
N MET A 124 7.91 2.04 -9.13
CA MET A 124 7.59 3.46 -9.02
C MET A 124 6.91 4.00 -10.28
N GLU A 125 7.33 3.53 -11.46
CA GLU A 125 6.71 3.89 -12.74
C GLU A 125 5.25 3.44 -12.81
N TYR A 126 4.94 2.28 -12.24
CA TYR A 126 3.56 1.80 -12.16
C TYR A 126 2.71 2.75 -11.30
N ILE A 127 3.20 3.15 -10.13
CA ILE A 127 2.51 4.12 -9.27
C ILE A 127 2.32 5.46 -10.01
N LYS A 128 3.35 5.93 -10.70
CA LYS A 128 3.28 7.16 -11.49
C LYS A 128 2.22 7.06 -12.59
N GLU A 129 2.32 6.06 -13.47
CA GLU A 129 1.44 5.92 -14.64
C GLU A 129 -0.02 5.68 -14.22
N GLU A 130 -0.26 4.82 -13.23
CA GLU A 130 -1.62 4.39 -12.90
C GLU A 130 -2.33 5.31 -11.92
N PHE A 131 -1.60 5.93 -10.98
CA PHE A 131 -2.23 6.73 -9.93
C PHE A 131 -1.95 8.22 -10.11
N LEU A 132 -0.67 8.61 -10.13
CA LEU A 132 -0.30 10.02 -10.07
C LEU A 132 -0.65 10.77 -11.36
N ASP A 133 -0.39 10.16 -12.52
CA ASP A 133 -0.62 10.81 -13.81
C ASP A 133 -2.11 10.81 -14.20
N LYS A 134 -2.87 9.78 -13.77
CA LYS A 134 -4.31 9.66 -14.07
C LYS A 134 -5.20 10.42 -13.10
N HIS A 135 -4.81 10.48 -11.83
CA HIS A 135 -5.62 11.05 -10.75
C HIS A 135 -4.75 11.87 -9.77
N PRO A 136 -4.01 12.89 -10.26
CA PRO A 136 -3.09 13.70 -9.44
C PRO A 136 -3.80 14.44 -8.29
N GLU A 137 -5.10 14.67 -8.41
CA GLU A 137 -5.94 15.29 -7.37
C GLU A 137 -6.33 14.33 -6.25
N ARG A 138 -6.25 13.01 -6.50
CA ARG A 138 -6.65 11.97 -5.54
C ARG A 138 -5.47 11.30 -4.87
N PHE A 139 -4.30 11.30 -5.49
CA PHE A 139 -3.14 10.57 -4.99
C PHE A 139 -1.88 11.40 -4.92
N VAL A 140 -1.14 11.18 -3.85
CA VAL A 140 0.29 11.52 -3.74
C VAL A 140 1.04 10.25 -3.35
N ALA A 141 2.36 10.20 -3.58
CA ALA A 141 3.13 8.99 -3.28
C ALA A 141 4.44 9.26 -2.53
N ILE A 142 4.80 8.28 -1.70
CA ILE A 142 6.09 8.13 -1.03
C ILE A 142 6.72 6.84 -1.56
N ALA A 143 7.94 6.92 -2.09
CA ALA A 143 8.58 5.79 -2.75
C ALA A 143 9.06 4.74 -1.73
N GLY A 144 8.83 3.46 -1.99
CA GLY A 144 9.40 2.39 -1.17
C GLY A 144 10.86 2.16 -1.57
N ILE A 145 11.78 2.23 -0.61
CA ILE A 145 13.21 2.04 -0.86
C ILE A 145 13.69 0.72 -0.28
N ASN A 146 14.37 -0.07 -1.11
CA ASN A 146 15.03 -1.29 -0.67
C ASN A 146 16.40 -0.99 -0.06
N LEU A 147 16.42 -0.78 1.25
CA LEU A 147 17.63 -0.48 2.02
C LEU A 147 18.59 -1.66 2.21
N ARG A 148 18.23 -2.86 1.77
CA ARG A 148 19.15 -4.02 1.74
C ARG A 148 19.91 -4.11 0.42
N ALA A 149 19.54 -3.32 -0.58
CA ALA A 149 20.32 -3.19 -1.80
C ALA A 149 21.64 -2.49 -1.52
N GLU A 150 22.58 -2.60 -2.46
CA GLU A 150 23.84 -1.86 -2.42
C GLU A 150 23.57 -0.35 -2.37
N ARG A 151 24.46 0.40 -1.70
CA ARG A 151 24.31 1.84 -1.43
C ARG A 151 23.96 2.64 -2.69
N GLU A 152 24.62 2.35 -3.80
CA GLU A 152 24.44 3.03 -5.07
C GLU A 152 23.04 2.75 -5.64
N ALA A 153 22.53 1.52 -5.50
CA ALA A 153 21.17 1.17 -5.90
C ALA A 153 20.11 1.86 -5.00
N VAL A 154 20.41 2.07 -3.72
CA VAL A 154 19.55 2.86 -2.82
C VAL A 154 19.50 4.33 -3.27
N LEU A 155 20.65 4.92 -3.59
CA LEU A 155 20.73 6.31 -4.07
C LEU A 155 20.02 6.50 -5.41
N ASP A 156 20.13 5.53 -6.31
CA ASP A 156 19.41 5.53 -7.59
C ASP A 156 17.89 5.48 -7.37
N GLN A 157 17.41 4.67 -6.42
CA GLN A 157 15.98 4.65 -6.07
C GLN A 157 15.49 5.98 -5.51
N VAL A 158 16.27 6.63 -4.63
CA VAL A 158 15.93 7.95 -4.07
C VAL A 158 15.91 9.02 -5.18
N THR A 159 16.90 9.00 -6.07
CA THR A 159 16.99 9.92 -7.22
C THR A 159 15.79 9.75 -8.13
N LYS A 160 15.47 8.50 -8.49
CA LYS A 160 14.31 8.14 -9.31
C LYS A 160 12.99 8.56 -8.66
N ALA A 161 12.82 8.38 -7.36
CA ALA A 161 11.64 8.85 -6.64
C ALA A 161 11.43 10.36 -6.81
N LYS A 162 12.51 11.14 -6.69
CA LYS A 162 12.49 12.58 -6.91
C LYS A 162 12.14 12.94 -8.36
N GLU A 163 12.77 12.27 -9.34
CA GLU A 163 12.51 12.50 -10.77
C GLU A 163 11.07 12.19 -11.17
N LEU A 164 10.46 11.17 -10.55
CA LEU A 164 9.08 10.76 -10.81
C LEU A 164 8.04 11.60 -10.05
N GLY A 165 8.47 12.55 -9.20
CA GLY A 165 7.59 13.46 -8.49
C GLY A 165 6.99 12.91 -7.18
N PHE A 166 7.62 11.90 -6.58
CA PHE A 166 7.20 11.40 -5.27
C PHE A 166 7.53 12.45 -4.19
N LEU A 167 6.66 12.58 -3.18
CA LEU A 167 6.83 13.56 -2.09
C LEU A 167 7.98 13.21 -1.13
N GLY A 168 8.47 11.97 -1.19
CA GLY A 168 9.53 11.49 -0.33
C GLY A 168 9.75 9.99 -0.48
N VAL A 169 10.44 9.42 0.49
CA VAL A 169 10.85 8.02 0.52
C VAL A 169 10.44 7.36 1.83
N LYS A 170 10.09 6.08 1.76
CA LYS A 170 9.66 5.23 2.86
C LYS A 170 10.75 4.22 3.16
N VAL A 171 11.11 4.21 4.43
CA VAL A 171 12.01 3.26 5.06
C VAL A 171 11.16 2.22 5.80
N HIS A 172 11.05 1.00 5.26
CA HIS A 172 10.24 -0.04 5.89
C HIS A 172 11.00 -0.69 7.05
N THR A 173 10.88 -0.14 8.26
CA THR A 173 11.68 -0.58 9.42
C THR A 173 11.60 -2.07 9.79
N PRO A 174 10.48 -2.81 9.56
CA PRO A 174 10.46 -4.25 9.78
C PRO A 174 11.44 -5.05 8.90
N SER A 175 11.96 -4.46 7.81
CA SER A 175 12.86 -5.14 6.87
C SER A 175 14.35 -4.96 7.14
N ILE A 176 14.74 -3.95 7.91
CA ILE A 176 16.12 -3.39 7.90
C ILE A 176 16.84 -3.42 9.24
N GLY A 177 16.11 -3.62 10.34
CA GLY A 177 16.61 -3.39 11.69
C GLY A 177 16.19 -2.02 12.21
N TYR A 178 16.95 -1.47 13.16
CA TYR A 178 16.54 -0.25 13.86
C TYR A 178 16.81 1.01 13.01
N PRO A 179 15.92 2.03 13.04
CA PRO A 179 16.07 3.30 12.30
C PRO A 179 17.35 4.09 12.60
N ASN A 180 18.07 3.73 13.65
CA ASN A 180 19.33 4.36 14.05
C ASN A 180 20.58 3.68 13.46
N ASP A 181 20.42 2.68 12.59
CA ASP A 181 21.52 2.08 11.83
C ASP A 181 22.06 3.11 10.83
N ARG A 182 23.19 3.74 11.18
CA ARG A 182 23.80 4.80 10.39
C ARG A 182 24.35 4.31 9.07
N GLU A 183 24.87 3.10 8.98
CA GLU A 183 25.46 2.63 7.73
C GLU A 183 24.36 2.37 6.68
N ARG A 184 23.21 1.86 7.12
CA ARG A 184 22.10 1.52 6.24
C ARG A 184 21.11 2.64 5.98
N CYS A 185 20.79 3.46 6.98
CA CYS A 185 19.73 4.47 6.85
C CYS A 185 20.26 5.86 6.45
N TYR A 186 21.54 6.17 6.69
CA TYR A 186 22.12 7.48 6.36
C TYR A 186 22.30 7.77 4.86
N PRO A 187 22.36 6.77 3.94
CA PRO A 187 22.20 7.06 2.51
C PRO A 187 20.83 7.66 2.15
N VAL A 188 19.83 7.54 3.03
CA VAL A 188 18.46 8.04 2.83
C VAL A 188 18.16 9.30 3.64
N TYR A 189 18.71 9.43 4.85
CA TYR A 189 18.59 10.63 5.72
C TYR A 189 19.52 11.77 5.27
#